data_AF-A0A8S0RZ69-F1
#
_entry.id   AF-A0A8S0RZ69-F1
#
_cell.length_a   1.000
_cell.length_b   1.000
_cell.length_c   1.000
_cell.angle_alpha   90.00
_cell.angle_beta   90.00
_cell.angle_gamma   90.00
#
_symmetry.space_group_name_H-M   'P 1'
#
loop_
_entity.id
_entity.type
_entity.pdbx_description
1 polymer ?
#
loop_
_entity_poly.entity_id
_entity_poly.type
_entity_poly.pdbx_seq_one_letter_code
_entity_poly.pdbx_strand_id
1 'polypeptide(L)'
;MTVAAGIGYTLLALGPSLSLFIAVIAKKPFLILTLLSSTLVWLISLIVLSGLWRAFLPFKTGSLWPCTLIILTSVAFQEALRPLFWKIYKRLEDILDAFADRVSKPRLFITDKMQIALAVIALAFVTIHTLSMVIAFNGYAEGNKVDQYFVPAVHLIAAMLTLVNLAQGGCIIGIPLLYIMALLTMGHCGKMVWRRLTEIRSRQGSSF
;
A
#
# COMPACT_ATOMS: atom_id res chain seq x y z
N MET A 1 -20.56 -24.97 -0.38
CA MET A 1 -19.89 -24.12 0.63
C MET A 1 -20.97 -23.54 1.54
N THR A 2 -20.83 -23.62 2.86
CA THR A 2 -21.85 -23.14 3.80
C THR A 2 -21.80 -21.61 3.93
N VAL A 3 -22.94 -20.97 4.21
CA VAL A 3 -23.02 -19.51 4.45
C VAL A 3 -22.03 -19.08 5.54
N ALA A 4 -21.88 -19.88 6.59
CA ALA A 4 -20.92 -19.65 7.67
C ALA A 4 -19.46 -19.59 7.18
N ALA A 5 -19.06 -20.47 6.26
CA ALA A 5 -17.72 -20.44 5.68
C ALA A 5 -17.50 -19.15 4.84
N GLY A 6 -18.51 -18.74 4.07
CA GLY A 6 -18.47 -17.50 3.30
C GLY A 6 -18.30 -16.25 4.19
N ILE A 7 -19.03 -16.19 5.30
CA ILE A 7 -18.88 -15.13 6.31
C ILE A 7 -17.48 -15.17 6.92
N GLY A 8 -16.98 -16.36 7.27
CA GLY A 8 -15.63 -16.53 7.83
C GLY A 8 -14.52 -16.01 6.92
N TYR A 9 -14.54 -16.36 5.63
CA TYR A 9 -13.56 -15.85 4.66
C TYR A 9 -13.65 -14.34 4.46
N THR A 10 -14.87 -13.80 4.47
CA THR A 10 -15.10 -12.35 4.34
C THR A 10 -14.50 -11.59 5.53
N LEU A 11 -14.70 -12.08 6.76
CA LEU A 11 -14.15 -11.48 7.97
C LEU A 11 -12.62 -11.60 8.04
N LEU A 12 -12.05 -12.74 7.63
CA LEU A 12 -10.59 -12.90 7.57
C LEU A 12 -9.94 -11.97 6.54
N ALA A 13 -10.59 -11.79 5.38
CA ALA A 13 -10.08 -10.92 4.33
C ALA A 13 -10.28 -9.42 4.62
N LEU A 14 -11.46 -9.03 5.12
CA LEU A 14 -11.84 -7.63 5.27
C LEU A 14 -11.70 -7.07 6.69
N GLY A 15 -11.67 -7.92 7.72
CA GLY A 15 -11.76 -7.52 9.12
C GLY A 15 -10.72 -6.48 9.57
N PRO A 16 -9.41 -6.73 9.39
CA PRO A 16 -8.36 -5.76 9.79
C PRO A 16 -8.52 -4.39 9.12
N SER A 17 -8.94 -4.41 7.87
CA SER A 17 -9.00 -3.22 7.02
C SER A 17 -10.26 -2.40 7.26
N LEU A 18 -11.38 -3.08 7.52
CA LEU A 18 -12.61 -2.46 8.00
C LEU A 18 -12.39 -1.83 9.38
N SER A 19 -11.63 -2.50 10.26
CA SER A 19 -11.24 -1.94 11.56
C SER A 19 -10.45 -0.64 11.41
N LEU A 20 -9.42 -0.61 10.57
CA LEU A 20 -8.65 0.61 10.28
C LEU A 20 -9.50 1.71 9.65
N PHE A 21 -10.37 1.34 8.69
CA PHE A 21 -11.26 2.27 8.03
C PHE A 21 -12.17 2.98 9.04
N ILE A 22 -12.86 2.23 9.90
CA ILE A 22 -13.78 2.79 10.89
C ILE A 22 -13.01 3.56 11.98
N ALA A 23 -11.90 3.03 12.46
CA ALA A 23 -11.17 3.59 13.60
C ALA A 23 -10.42 4.88 13.27
N VAL A 24 -9.90 5.03 12.04
CA VAL A 24 -9.00 6.11 11.66
C VAL A 24 -9.52 6.89 10.45
N ILE A 25 -9.86 6.21 9.36
CA ILE A 25 -10.15 6.85 8.06
C ILE A 25 -11.48 7.59 8.08
N ALA A 26 -12.54 6.94 8.56
CA ALA A 26 -13.90 7.47 8.55
C ALA A 26 -14.06 8.74 9.39
N LYS A 27 -13.12 9.01 10.31
CA LYS A 27 -13.15 10.18 11.20
C LYS A 27 -12.71 11.48 10.52
N LYS A 28 -12.11 11.43 9.33
CA LYS A 28 -11.60 12.62 8.62
C LYS A 28 -11.98 12.56 7.13
N PRO A 29 -12.69 13.57 6.58
CA PRO A 29 -13.15 13.53 5.19
C PRO A 29 -11.99 13.55 4.17
N PHE A 30 -10.89 14.23 4.50
CA PHE A 30 -9.68 14.28 3.65
C PHE A 30 -9.05 12.89 3.44
N LEU A 31 -9.09 12.04 4.46
CA LEU A 31 -8.54 10.68 4.43
C LEU A 31 -9.36 9.79 3.51
N ILE A 32 -10.68 9.90 3.59
CA ILE A 32 -11.60 9.17 2.71
C ILE A 32 -11.33 9.54 1.26
N LEU A 33 -11.18 10.85 0.96
CA LEU A 33 -10.94 11.33 -0.40
C LEU A 33 -9.61 10.82 -0.96
N THR A 34 -8.55 10.86 -0.15
CA THR A 34 -7.23 10.38 -0.54
C THR A 34 -7.21 8.87 -0.76
N LEU A 35 -7.90 8.12 0.11
CA LEU A 35 -8.09 6.69 -0.05
C LEU A 35 -8.83 6.36 -1.34
N LEU A 36 -9.96 7.02 -1.60
CA LEU A 36 -10.76 6.81 -2.81
C LEU A 36 -9.96 7.15 -4.08
N SER A 37 -9.18 8.23 -4.06
CA SER A 37 -8.30 8.59 -5.17
C SER A 37 -7.24 7.51 -5.43
N SER A 38 -6.61 6.99 -4.38
CA SER A 38 -5.59 5.93 -4.48
C SER A 38 -6.15 4.65 -5.09
N THR A 39 -7.33 4.21 -4.66
CA THR A 39 -7.95 2.98 -5.19
C THR A 39 -8.39 3.15 -6.64
N LEU A 40 -8.88 4.33 -7.02
CA LEU A 40 -9.22 4.63 -8.41
C LEU A 40 -7.98 4.61 -9.30
N VAL A 41 -6.87 5.24 -8.89
CA VAL A 41 -5.61 5.22 -9.63
C VAL A 41 -5.10 3.78 -9.79
N TRP A 42 -5.15 2.98 -8.72
CA TRP A 42 -4.78 1.57 -8.77
C TRP A 42 -5.67 0.78 -9.74
N LEU A 43 -7.00 0.95 -9.68
CA LEU A 43 -7.94 0.25 -10.56
C LEU A 43 -7.74 0.64 -12.03
N ILE A 44 -7.60 1.94 -12.31
CA ILE A 44 -7.30 2.45 -13.65
C ILE A 44 -6.01 1.84 -14.17
N SER A 45 -4.99 1.70 -13.31
CA SER A 45 -3.71 1.11 -13.70
C SER A 45 -3.85 -0.32 -14.22
N LEU A 46 -4.66 -1.14 -13.55
CA LEU A 46 -4.94 -2.51 -13.96
C LEU A 46 -5.79 -2.57 -15.23
N ILE A 47 -6.78 -1.69 -15.37
CA ILE A 47 -7.64 -1.62 -16.56
C ILE A 47 -6.81 -1.28 -17.80
N VAL A 48 -5.96 -0.25 -17.70
CA VAL A 48 -5.08 0.17 -18.79
C VAL A 48 -4.16 -0.97 -19.20
N LEU A 49 -3.54 -1.66 -18.24
CA LEU A 49 -2.64 -2.77 -18.54
C LEU A 49 -3.35 -4.00 -19.11
N SER A 50 -4.55 -4.30 -18.60
CA SER A 50 -5.41 -5.35 -19.14
C SER A 50 -5.79 -5.06 -20.60
N GLY A 51 -6.16 -3.81 -20.91
CA GLY A 51 -6.42 -3.37 -22.27
C GLY A 51 -5.19 -3.48 -23.19
N LEU A 52 -4.02 -3.09 -22.69
CA LEU A 52 -2.76 -3.18 -23.43
C LEU A 52 -2.42 -4.64 -23.77
N TRP A 53 -2.48 -5.54 -22.80
CA TRP A 53 -2.16 -6.95 -22.99
C TRP A 53 -3.20 -7.70 -23.84
N ARG A 54 -4.44 -7.24 -23.89
CA ARG A 54 -5.49 -7.80 -24.76
C ARG A 54 -5.13 -7.70 -26.24
N ALA A 55 -4.36 -6.69 -26.65
CA ALA A 55 -3.91 -6.51 -28.03
C ALA A 55 -2.89 -7.59 -28.48
N PHE A 56 -2.27 -8.31 -27.54
CA PHE A 56 -1.21 -9.30 -27.81
C PHE A 56 -1.69 -10.76 -27.76
N LEU A 57 -3.01 -11.00 -27.74
CA LEU A 57 -3.59 -12.35 -27.75
C LEU A 57 -3.71 -12.91 -29.19
N PRO A 58 -3.57 -14.24 -29.42
CA PRO A 58 -3.48 -15.34 -28.45
C PRO A 58 -2.05 -15.84 -28.17
N PHE A 59 -1.77 -16.18 -26.91
CA PHE A 59 -0.55 -16.88 -26.50
C PHE A 59 -0.69 -18.40 -26.68
N LYS A 60 0.41 -19.10 -27.02
CA LYS A 60 0.41 -20.57 -27.10
C LYS A 60 0.11 -21.20 -25.73
N THR A 61 -0.86 -22.13 -25.70
CA THR A 61 -1.34 -22.85 -24.53
C THR A 61 -0.20 -23.67 -23.89
N GLY A 62 0.14 -23.37 -22.63
CA GLY A 62 1.14 -24.13 -21.85
C GLY A 62 2.43 -23.40 -21.50
N SER A 63 2.61 -22.15 -21.92
CA SER A 63 3.82 -21.38 -21.56
C SER A 63 3.58 -20.45 -20.37
N LEU A 64 4.49 -20.45 -19.39
CA LEU A 64 4.43 -19.59 -18.20
C LEU A 64 4.96 -18.16 -18.45
N TRP A 65 5.73 -17.94 -19.52
CA TRP A 65 6.33 -16.64 -19.83
C TRP A 65 5.32 -15.49 -20.01
N PRO A 66 4.11 -15.68 -20.60
CA PRO A 66 3.16 -14.58 -20.74
C PRO A 66 2.67 -14.12 -19.36
N CYS A 67 2.38 -15.07 -18.47
CA CYS A 67 1.95 -14.77 -17.10
C CYS A 67 3.04 -14.01 -16.34
N THR A 68 4.30 -14.45 -16.44
CA THR A 68 5.43 -13.77 -15.81
C THR A 68 5.64 -12.35 -16.35
N LEU A 69 5.54 -12.14 -17.66
CA LEU A 69 5.68 -10.81 -18.26
C LEU A 69 4.52 -9.88 -17.90
N ILE A 70 3.28 -10.39 -17.85
CA ILE A 70 2.12 -9.62 -17.40
C ILE A 70 2.33 -9.18 -15.95
N ILE A 71 2.75 -10.09 -15.06
CA ILE A 71 3.01 -9.74 -13.65
C ILE A 71 4.13 -8.69 -13.56
N LEU A 72 5.24 -8.89 -14.27
CA LEU A 72 6.38 -7.98 -14.20
C LEU A 72 6.00 -6.57 -14.69
N THR A 73 5.34 -6.48 -15.85
CA THR A 73 4.88 -5.19 -16.40
C THR A 73 3.84 -4.53 -15.50
N SER A 74 2.95 -5.31 -14.86
CA SER A 74 1.95 -4.80 -13.92
C SER A 74 2.56 -4.22 -12.66
N VAL A 75 3.46 -4.97 -12.02
CA VAL A 75 4.16 -4.51 -10.82
C VAL A 75 4.99 -3.27 -11.14
N ALA A 76 5.72 -3.26 -12.26
CA ALA A 76 6.52 -2.11 -12.66
C ALA A 76 5.68 -0.86 -12.88
N PHE A 77 4.54 -0.99 -13.57
CA PHE A 77 3.63 0.14 -13.80
C PHE A 77 3.01 0.65 -12.49
N GLN A 78 2.55 -0.25 -11.62
CA GLN A 78 1.98 0.11 -10.32
C GLN A 78 3.01 0.77 -9.39
N GLU A 79 4.25 0.28 -9.37
CA GLU A 79 5.32 0.89 -8.60
C GLU A 79 5.76 2.25 -9.18
N ALA A 80 5.69 2.45 -10.50
CA ALA A 80 5.95 3.75 -11.13
C ALA A 80 4.87 4.79 -10.80
N LEU A 81 3.62 4.36 -10.58
CA LEU A 81 2.55 5.25 -10.11
C LEU A 81 2.74 5.69 -8.65
N ARG A 82 3.49 4.93 -7.84
CA ARG A 82 3.72 5.23 -6.42
C ARG A 82 4.44 6.58 -6.17
N PRO A 83 5.58 6.91 -6.81
CA PRO A 83 6.21 8.22 -6.66
C PRO A 83 5.35 9.34 -7.28
N LEU A 84 4.57 9.06 -8.33
CA LEU A 84 3.61 10.02 -8.87
C LEU A 84 2.55 10.38 -7.83
N PHE A 85 1.99 9.35 -7.17
CA PHE A 85 1.00 9.54 -6.11
C PHE A 85 1.59 10.33 -4.94
N TRP A 86 2.81 10.02 -4.51
CA TRP A 86 3.53 10.79 -3.49
C TRP A 86 3.66 12.28 -3.86
N LYS A 87 4.04 12.59 -5.10
CA LYS A 87 4.15 13.99 -5.58
C LYS A 87 2.81 14.71 -5.55
N ILE A 88 1.74 14.04 -6.00
CA ILE A 88 0.37 14.60 -5.98
C ILE A 88 -0.07 14.84 -4.53
N TYR A 89 0.17 13.87 -3.64
CA TYR A 89 -0.14 13.96 -2.23
C TYR A 89 0.57 15.17 -1.58
N LYS A 90 1.88 15.31 -1.78
CA LYS A 90 2.65 16.45 -1.27
C LYS A 90 2.12 17.79 -1.78
N ARG A 91 1.78 17.86 -3.07
CA ARG A 91 1.18 19.06 -3.66
C ARG A 91 -0.18 19.41 -3.03
N LEU A 92 -1.01 18.42 -2.76
CA LEU A 92 -2.30 18.62 -2.08
C LEU A 92 -2.12 19.09 -0.64
N GLU A 93 -1.15 18.54 0.08
CA GLU A 93 -0.79 18.98 1.43
C GLU A 93 -0.38 20.46 1.42
N ASP A 94 0.49 20.87 0.52
CA ASP A 94 0.97 22.26 0.43
C ASP A 94 -0.16 23.24 0.10
N ILE A 95 -1.10 22.85 -0.77
CA ILE A 95 -2.29 23.65 -1.11
C ILE A 95 -3.21 23.77 0.11
N LEU A 96 -3.40 22.68 0.85
CA LEU A 96 -4.27 22.65 2.03
C LEU A 96 -3.70 23.50 3.16
N ASP A 97 -2.38 23.44 3.39
CA ASP A 97 -1.69 24.28 4.36
C ASP A 97 -1.79 25.77 3.98
N ALA A 98 -1.62 26.11 2.69
CA ALA A 98 -1.81 27.48 2.21
C ALA A 98 -3.25 27.97 2.37
N PHE A 99 -4.25 27.10 2.22
CA PHE A 99 -5.66 27.44 2.45
C PHE A 99 -5.97 27.64 3.94
N ALA A 100 -5.40 26.80 4.82
CA ALA A 100 -5.54 26.96 6.26
C ALA A 100 -4.97 28.30 6.74
N ASP A 101 -3.80 28.68 6.24
CA ASP A 101 -3.16 29.97 6.52
C ASP A 101 -4.01 31.16 6.06
N ARG A 102 -4.75 31.03 4.94
CA ARG A 102 -5.66 32.08 4.43
C ARG A 102 -6.97 32.21 5.20
N VAL A 103 -7.45 31.13 5.81
CA VAL A 103 -8.74 31.10 6.52
C VAL A 103 -8.55 31.30 8.04
N SER A 104 -7.32 31.59 8.50
CA SER A 104 -6.97 31.79 9.91
C SER A 104 -7.40 30.63 10.82
N LYS A 105 -7.50 29.41 10.26
CA LYS A 105 -7.71 28.20 11.05
C LYS A 105 -6.36 27.65 11.51
N PRO A 106 -6.28 27.05 12.71
CA PRO A 106 -5.03 26.45 13.18
C PRO A 106 -4.49 25.46 12.14
N ARG A 107 -3.18 25.54 11.86
CA ARG A 107 -2.50 24.64 10.93
C ARG A 107 -2.77 23.18 11.31
N LEU A 108 -2.84 22.34 10.30
CA LEU A 108 -3.04 20.91 10.43
C LEU A 108 -1.97 20.34 11.38
N PHE A 109 -2.39 19.86 12.56
CA PHE A 109 -1.47 19.45 13.62
C PHE A 109 -0.59 18.30 13.10
N ILE A 110 0.65 18.15 13.59
CA ILE A 110 1.56 17.08 13.13
C ILE A 110 0.92 15.68 13.25
N THR A 111 0.05 15.50 14.24
CA THR A 111 -0.76 14.29 14.41
C THR A 111 -1.79 14.09 13.30
N ASP A 112 -2.38 15.16 12.76
CA ASP A 112 -3.27 15.09 11.58
C ASP A 112 -2.45 14.73 10.33
N LYS A 113 -1.23 15.26 10.16
CA LYS A 113 -0.32 14.89 9.06
C LYS A 113 0.10 13.41 9.12
N MET A 114 0.39 12.90 10.32
CA MET A 114 0.62 11.46 10.55
C MET A 114 -0.64 10.63 10.32
N GLN A 115 -1.82 11.09 10.73
CA GLN A 115 -3.09 10.41 10.48
C GLN A 115 -3.44 10.37 8.99
N ILE A 116 -3.13 11.43 8.25
CA ILE A 116 -3.31 11.50 6.80
C ILE A 116 -2.40 10.49 6.09
N ALA A 117 -1.12 10.42 6.47
CA ALA A 117 -0.23 9.36 6.00
C ALA A 117 -0.82 7.98 6.35
N LEU A 118 -1.39 7.82 7.55
CA LEU A 118 -1.99 6.58 8.05
C LEU A 118 -3.24 6.11 7.26
N ALA A 119 -3.81 6.97 6.43
CA ALA A 119 -5.14 6.72 5.87
C ALA A 119 -5.28 7.05 4.39
N VAL A 120 -4.19 7.46 3.75
CA VAL A 120 -3.88 7.08 2.35
C VAL A 120 -3.90 5.54 2.15
N ILE A 121 -3.98 4.77 3.25
CA ILE A 121 -3.51 3.38 3.35
C ILE A 121 -4.60 2.29 3.33
N ALA A 122 -5.83 2.50 3.80
CA ALA A 122 -6.72 1.34 4.00
C ALA A 122 -7.63 1.02 2.81
N LEU A 123 -7.16 0.15 1.92
CA LEU A 123 -8.06 -0.87 1.37
C LEU A 123 -7.65 -2.24 1.89
N ALA A 124 -8.44 -3.29 1.61
CA ALA A 124 -8.40 -4.52 2.39
C ALA A 124 -7.75 -5.74 1.74
N PHE A 125 -7.40 -5.67 0.46
CA PHE A 125 -6.69 -6.75 -0.22
C PHE A 125 -5.16 -6.73 0.06
N VAL A 126 -4.78 -6.05 1.14
CA VAL A 126 -3.85 -4.92 1.09
C VAL A 126 -3.06 -4.87 2.41
N THR A 127 -2.67 -5.97 3.04
CA THR A 127 -1.72 -5.89 4.19
C THR A 127 -0.30 -5.60 3.69
N ILE A 128 0.19 -6.36 2.70
CA ILE A 128 1.49 -6.09 2.05
C ILE A 128 1.47 -4.74 1.35
N HIS A 129 0.41 -4.40 0.61
CA HIS A 129 0.28 -3.09 -0.04
C HIS A 129 0.17 -1.92 0.95
N THR A 130 -0.58 -2.07 2.05
CA THR A 130 -0.66 -1.07 3.14
C THR A 130 0.71 -0.79 3.70
N LEU A 131 1.40 -1.83 4.18
CA LEU A 131 2.71 -1.68 4.82
C LEU A 131 3.75 -1.16 3.83
N SER A 132 3.67 -1.60 2.58
CA SER A 132 4.50 -1.10 1.48
C SER A 132 4.29 0.39 1.21
N MET A 133 3.06 0.90 1.24
CA MET A 133 2.79 2.34 1.11
C MET A 133 3.38 3.14 2.28
N VAL A 134 3.23 2.66 3.52
CA VAL A 134 3.83 3.30 4.72
C VAL A 134 5.34 3.42 4.58
N ILE A 135 6.00 2.30 4.26
CA ILE A 135 7.46 2.23 4.15
C ILE A 135 7.95 3.10 3.01
N ALA A 136 7.28 3.06 1.85
CA ALA A 136 7.67 3.87 0.70
C ALA A 136 7.51 5.37 0.97
N PHE A 137 6.40 5.81 1.58
CA PHE A 137 6.17 7.23 1.86
C PHE A 137 7.15 7.76 2.91
N ASN A 138 7.42 6.99 3.97
CA ASN A 138 8.49 7.32 4.91
C ASN A 138 9.86 7.38 4.21
N GLY A 139 10.14 6.42 3.31
CA GLY A 139 11.35 6.39 2.50
C GLY A 139 11.49 7.59 1.57
N TYR A 140 10.40 8.07 0.98
CA TYR A 140 10.38 9.28 0.14
C TYR A 140 10.54 10.56 0.96
N ALA A 141 9.86 10.66 2.11
CA ALA A 141 9.96 11.81 2.99
C ALA A 141 11.38 12.02 3.52
N GLU A 142 12.08 10.93 3.80
CA GLU A 142 13.38 10.96 4.49
C GLU A 142 14.56 10.68 3.56
N GLY A 143 14.30 10.47 2.27
CA GLY A 143 15.33 10.10 1.30
C GLY A 143 16.00 8.74 1.59
N ASN A 144 15.39 7.89 2.43
CA ASN A 144 15.95 6.59 2.78
C ASN A 144 15.84 5.63 1.58
N LYS A 145 16.95 5.44 0.87
CA LYS A 145 17.03 4.56 -0.30
C LYS A 145 16.70 3.09 0.01
N VAL A 146 16.97 2.63 1.24
CA VAL A 146 16.66 1.24 1.63
C VAL A 146 15.15 0.99 1.55
N ASP A 147 14.36 1.88 2.17
CA ASP A 147 12.90 1.77 2.18
C ASP A 147 12.31 1.94 0.76
N GLN A 148 12.93 2.80 -0.07
CA GLN A 148 12.51 3.02 -1.46
C GLN A 148 12.71 1.79 -2.37
N TYR A 149 13.79 1.01 -2.18
CA TYR A 149 14.04 -0.21 -2.95
C TYR A 149 13.40 -1.46 -2.35
N PHE A 150 13.27 -1.53 -1.02
CA PHE A 150 12.66 -2.65 -0.32
C PHE A 150 11.21 -2.89 -0.77
N VAL A 151 10.43 -1.81 -0.93
CA VAL A 151 9.01 -1.90 -1.25
C VAL A 151 8.73 -2.50 -2.64
N PRO A 152 9.33 -1.99 -3.74
CA PRO A 152 9.18 -2.61 -5.06
C PRO A 152 9.64 -4.08 -5.09
N ALA A 153 10.73 -4.40 -4.37
CA ALA A 153 11.24 -5.76 -4.30
C ALA A 153 10.25 -6.71 -3.62
N VAL A 154 9.71 -6.33 -2.45
CA VAL A 154 8.70 -7.13 -1.73
C VAL A 154 7.43 -7.29 -2.55
N HIS A 155 6.97 -6.23 -3.22
CA HIS A 155 5.80 -6.31 -4.08
C HIS A 155 6.03 -7.26 -5.26
N LEU A 156 7.17 -7.17 -5.94
CA LEU A 156 7.51 -8.09 -7.03
C LEU A 156 7.63 -9.54 -6.55
N ILE A 157 8.29 -9.79 -5.42
CA ILE A 157 8.41 -11.14 -4.84
C ILE A 157 7.03 -11.69 -4.50
N ALA A 158 6.18 -10.92 -3.82
CA ALA A 158 4.83 -11.33 -3.48
C ALA A 158 4.00 -11.64 -4.75
N ALA A 159 4.12 -10.80 -5.79
CA ALA A 159 3.42 -11.02 -7.05
C ALA A 159 3.91 -12.30 -7.76
N MET A 160 5.22 -12.58 -7.73
CA MET A 160 5.76 -13.81 -8.31
C MET A 160 5.36 -15.06 -7.53
N LEU A 161 5.29 -14.98 -6.20
CA LEU A 161 4.80 -16.07 -5.34
C LEU A 161 3.35 -16.46 -5.67
N THR A 162 2.52 -15.52 -6.16
CA THR A 162 1.15 -15.86 -6.56
C THR A 162 1.11 -16.78 -7.79
N LEU A 163 2.15 -16.77 -8.64
CA LEU A 163 2.26 -17.69 -9.79
C LEU A 163 2.39 -19.14 -9.32
N VAL A 164 3.00 -19.38 -8.16
CA VAL A 164 3.13 -20.72 -7.56
C VAL A 164 1.75 -21.30 -7.24
N ASN A 165 0.76 -20.46 -6.93
CA ASN A 165 -0.61 -20.90 -6.64
C ASN A 165 -1.33 -21.47 -7.88
N LEU A 166 -0.82 -21.26 -9.10
CA LEU A 166 -1.37 -21.85 -10.32
C LEU A 166 -0.97 -23.33 -10.49
N ALA A 167 0.09 -23.78 -9.82
CA ALA A 167 0.52 -25.17 -9.86
C ALA A 167 -0.34 -26.03 -8.92
N GLN A 168 -0.51 -27.32 -9.27
CA GLN A 168 -1.24 -28.27 -8.43
C GLN A 168 -0.54 -28.43 -7.07
N GLY A 169 -1.26 -28.18 -5.97
CA GLY A 169 -0.69 -28.17 -4.62
C GLY A 169 0.12 -26.91 -4.26
N GLY A 170 0.24 -25.95 -5.18
CA GLY A 170 1.02 -24.73 -4.98
C GLY A 170 0.58 -23.86 -3.81
N CYS A 171 -0.71 -23.87 -3.47
CA CYS A 171 -1.25 -23.15 -2.32
C CYS A 171 -0.63 -23.57 -0.98
N ILE A 172 -0.22 -24.85 -0.85
CA ILE A 172 0.40 -25.37 0.38
C ILE A 172 1.76 -24.69 0.64
N ILE A 173 2.45 -24.29 -0.42
CA ILE A 173 3.77 -23.64 -0.36
C ILE A 173 3.63 -22.12 -0.46
N GLY A 174 2.81 -21.63 -1.39
CA GLY A 174 2.62 -20.21 -1.66
C GLY A 174 2.00 -19.45 -0.49
N ILE A 175 0.98 -20.02 0.18
CA ILE A 175 0.29 -19.34 1.28
C ILE A 175 1.25 -19.11 2.47
N PRO A 176 1.96 -20.11 3.02
CA PRO A 176 2.93 -19.88 4.10
C PRO A 176 4.02 -18.88 3.73
N LEU A 177 4.55 -18.94 2.50
CA LEU A 177 5.57 -17.99 2.06
C LEU A 177 5.06 -16.55 1.99
N LEU A 178 3.81 -16.34 1.52
CA LEU A 178 3.17 -15.03 1.53
C LEU A 178 2.95 -14.52 2.96
N TYR A 179 2.57 -15.40 3.89
CA TYR A 179 2.47 -15.04 5.31
C TYR A 179 3.82 -14.63 5.91
N ILE A 180 4.90 -15.35 5.61
CA ILE A 180 6.26 -14.99 6.05
C ILE A 180 6.64 -13.61 5.50
N MET A 181 6.41 -13.35 4.20
CA MET A 181 6.66 -12.04 3.59
C MET A 181 5.84 -10.94 4.26
N ALA A 182 4.58 -11.19 4.59
CA ALA A 182 3.73 -10.24 5.31
C ALA A 182 4.26 -9.96 6.73
N LEU A 183 4.68 -10.99 7.46
CA LEU A 183 5.28 -10.84 8.80
C LEU A 183 6.60 -10.06 8.75
N LEU A 184 7.47 -10.33 7.76
CA LEU A 184 8.71 -9.59 7.56
C LEU A 184 8.44 -8.11 7.25
N THR A 185 7.48 -7.84 6.36
CA THR A 185 7.08 -6.47 6.02
C THR A 185 6.51 -5.74 7.24
N MET A 186 5.70 -6.43 8.05
CA MET A 186 5.14 -5.90 9.29
C MET A 186 6.22 -5.62 10.34
N GLY A 187 7.19 -6.52 10.50
CA GLY A 187 8.35 -6.34 11.38
C GLY A 187 9.20 -5.15 10.95
N HIS A 188 9.47 -5.00 9.64
CA HIS A 188 10.20 -3.85 9.12
C HIS A 188 9.44 -2.53 9.35
N CYS A 189 8.12 -2.52 9.08
CA CYS A 189 7.28 -1.36 9.35
C CYS A 189 7.30 -1.00 10.84
N GLY A 190 7.14 -1.98 11.73
CA GLY A 190 7.19 -1.80 13.18
C GLY A 190 8.53 -1.23 13.65
N LYS A 191 9.65 -1.77 13.16
CA LYS A 191 11.00 -1.25 13.46
C LYS A 191 11.18 0.19 12.98
N MET A 192 10.70 0.51 11.78
CA MET A 192 10.76 1.87 11.22
C MET A 192 9.95 2.85 12.07
N VAL A 193 8.71 2.50 12.44
CA VAL A 193 7.86 3.33 13.32
C VAL A 193 8.49 3.50 14.70
N TRP A 194 9.02 2.43 15.30
CA TRP A 194 9.68 2.49 16.60
C TRP A 194 10.89 3.42 16.60
N ARG A 195 11.73 3.32 15.56
CA ARG A 195 12.86 4.23 15.35
C ARG A 195 12.39 5.69 15.26
N ARG A 196 11.31 5.97 14.52
CA ARG A 196 10.75 7.33 14.41
C ARG A 196 10.23 7.85 15.75
N LEU A 197 9.49 7.04 16.50
CA LEU A 197 8.96 7.45 17.80
C LEU A 197 10.07 7.75 18.80
N THR A 198 11.15 6.96 18.79
CA THR A 198 12.32 7.19 19.65
C THR A 198 13.09 8.45 19.26
N GLU A 199 13.28 8.72 17.96
CA GLU A 199 13.87 9.97 17.46
C GLU A 199 13.05 11.20 17.88
N ILE A 200 11.73 11.17 17.72
CA ILE A 200 10.84 12.28 18.11
C ILE A 200 10.90 12.52 19.63
N ARG A 201 10.82 11.46 20.42
CA ARG A 201 10.91 11.54 21.89
C ARG A 201 12.23 12.15 22.34
N SER A 202 13.34 11.78 21.71
CA SER A 202 14.67 12.33 22.03
C SER A 202 14.76 13.84 21.76
N ARG A 203 14.21 14.31 20.64
CA ARG A 203 14.18 15.73 20.27
C ARG A 203 13.32 16.58 21.20
N GLN A 204 12.20 16.03 21.69
CA GLN A 204 11.37 16.72 22.70
C GLN A 204 12.05 16.77 24.07
N GLY A 205 12.77 15.71 24.46
CA GLY A 205 13.54 15.67 25.71
C GLY A 205 14.74 16.62 25.75
N SER A 206 15.33 16.94 24.60
CA SER A 206 16.45 17.91 24.49
C SER A 206 16.00 19.37 24.37
N SER A 207 14.70 19.64 24.33
CA SER A 207 14.12 20.99 24.24
C SER A 207 13.73 21.57 25.62
N PHE A 208 14.14 20.91 26.70
CA PHE A 208 14.00 21.36 28.09
C PHE A 208 15.37 21.56 28.73
#